data_AF-A0A936B8T2-F1
#
_entry.id   AF-A0A936B8T2-F1
#
_cell.length_a   1.000
_cell.length_b   1.000
_cell.length_c   1.000
_cell.angle_alpha   90.00
_cell.angle_beta   90.00
_cell.angle_gamma   90.00
#
_symmetry.space_group_name_H-M   'P 1'
#
loop_
_entity.id
_entity.type
_entity.pdbx_description
1 polymer ?
#
loop_
_entity_poly.entity_id
_entity_poly.type
_entity_poly.pdbx_seq_one_letter_code
_entity_poly.pdbx_strand_id
1 'polypeptide(L)' 'MASNLDDGAARKCAQIFAIPTKGTLAVVIRAKRYGFISSAADILRQLKSHGFRIDEHFWQILPTVGENW' A
#
# COMPACT_ATOMS: atom_id res chain seq x y z
N MET A 1 -22.66 12.98 15.64
CA MET A 1 -21.31 12.58 16.07
C MET A 1 -20.65 11.84 14.91
N ALA A 2 -19.64 12.42 14.26
CA ALA A 2 -18.86 11.67 13.28
C ALA A 2 -17.74 10.94 14.04
N SER A 3 -17.83 9.62 14.15
CA SER A 3 -16.73 8.80 14.61
C SER A 3 -15.71 8.73 13.48
N ASN A 4 -14.69 9.60 13.51
CA ASN A 4 -13.55 9.44 12.62
C ASN A 4 -12.87 8.11 12.96
N LEU A 5 -12.80 7.21 11.98
CA LEU A 5 -12.08 5.95 12.13
C LEU A 5 -10.58 6.26 12.10
N ASP A 6 -9.91 6.10 13.24
CA ASP A 6 -8.46 6.30 13.34
C ASP A 6 -7.71 5.03 12.91
N ASP A 7 -7.37 4.97 11.63
CA ASP A 7 -6.56 3.90 11.05
C ASP A 7 -5.18 3.78 11.71
N GLY A 8 -4.66 4.88 12.27
CA GLY A 8 -3.40 4.89 13.00
C GLY A 8 -3.50 4.13 14.32
N ALA A 9 -4.55 4.39 15.10
CA ALA A 9 -4.84 3.67 16.33
C ALA A 9 -5.13 2.18 16.05
N ALA A 10 -5.91 1.88 15.00
CA ALA A 10 -6.18 0.52 14.57
C ALA A 10 -4.90 -0.23 14.19
N ARG A 11 -3.99 0.41 13.43
CA ARG A 11 -2.71 -0.19 13.04
C ARG A 11 -1.80 -0.46 14.24
N LYS A 12 -1.72 0.47 15.21
CA LYS A 12 -0.96 0.25 16.45
C LYS A 12 -1.51 -0.92 17.25
N CYS A 13 -2.84 -1.01 17.39
CA CYS A 13 -3.51 -2.13 18.04
C CYS A 13 -3.15 -3.46 17.35
N ALA A 14 -3.28 -3.52 16.03
CA ALA A 14 -2.93 -4.72 15.26
C ALA A 14 -1.45 -5.13 15.46
N GLN A 15 -0.52 -4.17 15.55
CA GLN A 15 0.89 -4.46 15.85
C GLN A 15 1.08 -5.08 17.25
N ILE A 16 0.43 -4.51 18.28
CA ILE A 16 0.49 -5.03 19.67
C ILE A 16 -0.01 -6.48 19.74
N PHE A 17 -1.09 -6.78 19.03
CA PHE A 17 -1.66 -8.13 18.98
C PHE A 17 -1.06 -9.04 17.90
N ALA A 18 0.02 -8.60 17.23
CA ALA A 18 0.66 -9.34 16.13
C ALA A 18 -0.29 -9.76 15.00
N ILE A 19 -1.35 -8.99 14.76
CA ILE A 19 -2.31 -9.21 13.69
C ILE A 19 -1.68 -8.70 12.37
N PRO A 20 -1.49 -9.55 11.36
CA PRO A 20 -0.97 -9.10 10.07
C PRO A 20 -1.91 -8.08 9.43
N THR A 21 -1.36 -6.94 8.99
CA THR A 21 -2.12 -5.92 8.28
C THR A 21 -1.64 -5.79 6.84
N LYS A 22 -2.53 -5.34 5.95
CA LYS A 22 -2.17 -4.91 4.59
C LYS A 22 -2.67 -3.49 4.39
N GLY A 23 -1.74 -2.58 4.11
CA GLY A 23 -2.08 -1.24 3.66
C GLY A 23 -2.36 -1.19 2.16
N THR A 24 -2.80 -0.04 1.67
CA THR A 24 -3.13 0.22 0.27
C THR A 24 -2.04 -0.23 -0.70
N LEU A 25 -0.77 0.10 -0.42
CA LEU A 25 0.33 -0.24 -1.32
C LEU A 25 0.54 -1.76 -1.44
N ALA A 26 0.31 -2.51 -0.35
CA ALA A 26 0.39 -3.97 -0.38
C ALA A 26 -0.76 -4.58 -1.21
N VAL A 27 -1.93 -3.93 -1.26
CA VAL A 27 -3.03 -4.33 -2.14
C VAL A 27 -2.65 -4.15 -3.61
N VAL A 28 -2.02 -3.01 -3.96
CA VAL A 28 -1.54 -2.74 -5.33
C VAL A 28 -0.54 -3.79 -5.79
N ILE A 29 0.47 -4.11 -4.96
CA ILE A 29 1.47 -5.13 -5.29
C ILE A 29 0.83 -6.51 -5.47
N ARG A 30 -0.14 -6.89 -4.62
CA ARG A 30 -0.87 -8.15 -4.80
C ARG A 30 -1.72 -8.16 -6.07
N ALA A 31 -2.37 -7.04 -6.39
CA ALA A 31 -3.16 -6.92 -7.61
C ALA A 31 -2.30 -7.16 -8.85
N LYS A 32 -1.09 -6.60 -8.90
CA LYS A 32 -0.14 -6.87 -9.99
C LYS A 32 0.30 -8.33 -10.00
N ARG A 33 0.69 -8.88 -8.85
CA ARG A 33 1.11 -10.28 -8.74
C ARG A 33 0.03 -11.26 -9.21
N TYR A 34 -1.24 -10.95 -8.99
CA TYR A 34 -2.38 -11.77 -9.44
C TYR A 34 -2.88 -11.42 -10.85
N GLY A 35 -2.27 -10.45 -11.53
CA GLY A 35 -2.66 -10.07 -12.90
C GLY A 35 -3.94 -9.24 -12.99
N PHE A 36 -4.46 -8.70 -11.89
CA PHE A 36 -5.65 -7.83 -11.91
C PHE A 36 -5.36 -6.42 -12.46
N ILE A 37 -4.10 -5.98 -12.38
CA ILE A 37 -3.64 -4.73 -12.97
C ILE A 37 -2.41 -4.98 -13.83
N SER A 38 -2.27 -4.19 -14.89
CA SER A 38 -1.16 -4.30 -15.84
C SER A 38 0.14 -3.68 -15.32
N SER A 39 0.07 -2.71 -14.40
CA SER A 39 1.23 -1.96 -13.88
C SER A 39 1.02 -1.51 -12.44
N ALA A 40 1.84 -1.97 -11.50
CA ALA A 40 1.82 -1.46 -10.13
C ALA A 40 2.43 -0.06 -10.05
N ALA A 41 3.53 0.18 -10.77
CA ALA A 41 4.21 1.47 -10.83
C ALA A 41 3.25 2.60 -11.24
N ASP A 42 2.41 2.39 -12.26
CA ASP A 42 1.48 3.43 -12.72
C ASP A 42 0.39 3.74 -11.70
N ILE A 43 -0.13 2.72 -11.02
CA ILE A 43 -1.10 2.93 -9.93
C ILE A 43 -0.43 3.69 -8.77
N LEU A 44 0.81 3.36 -8.42
CA LEU A 44 1.51 4.07 -7.34
C LEU A 44 1.85 5.52 -7.72
N ARG A 45 2.18 5.80 -8.98
CA ARG A 45 2.35 7.18 -9.50
C ARG A 45 1.05 7.97 -9.38
N GLN A 46 -0.08 7.37 -9.75
CA GLN A 46 -1.40 7.99 -9.60
C GLN A 46 -1.75 8.23 -8.12
N LEU A 47 -1.52 7.27 -7.24
CA LEU A 47 -1.73 7.48 -5.81
C LEU A 47 -0.90 8.66 -5.29
N LYS A 48 0.40 8.72 -5.65
CA LYS A 48 1.28 9.83 -5.27
C LYS A 48 0.79 11.18 -5.82
N SER A 49 0.34 11.24 -7.07
CA SER A 49 -0.19 12.48 -7.66
C SER A 49 -1.51 12.93 -7.02
N HIS A 50 -2.30 12.01 -6.47
CA HIS A 50 -3.50 12.29 -5.69
C HIS A 50 -3.22 12.56 -4.19
N GLY A 51 -1.96 12.75 -3.80
CA GLY A 51 -1.58 13.17 -2.45
C GLY A 51 -1.40 12.02 -1.45
N PHE A 52 -1.37 10.76 -1.89
CA PHE A 52 -0.98 9.67 -1.00
C PHE A 52 0.49 9.79 -0.63
N ARG A 53 0.77 9.66 0.67
CA ARG A 53 2.13 9.55 1.18
C ARG A 53 2.63 8.12 0.94
N ILE A 54 3.68 8.00 0.15
CA ILE A 54 4.36 6.74 -0.14
C ILE A 54 5.80 6.90 0.32
N ASP A 55 6.25 5.98 1.18
CA ASP A 55 7.63 5.92 1.64
C ASP A 55 8.58 5.75 0.44
N GLU A 56 9.68 6.51 0.39
CA GLU A 56 10.62 6.44 -0.73
C GLU A 56 11.30 5.08 -0.85
N HIS A 57 11.43 4.32 0.23
CA HIS A 57 11.97 2.97 0.19
C HIS A 57 10.96 1.97 -0.39
N PHE A 58 9.66 2.32 -0.48
CA PHE A 58 8.65 1.42 -1.01
C PHE A 58 8.96 0.99 -2.44
N TRP A 59 9.63 1.83 -3.24
CA TRP A 59 10.00 1.53 -4.63
C TRP A 59 10.85 0.27 -4.79
N GLN A 60 11.62 -0.09 -3.75
CA GLN A 60 12.46 -1.28 -3.73
C GLN A 60 11.66 -2.59 -3.83
N ILE A 61 10.34 -2.54 -3.65
CA ILE A 61 9.48 -3.73 -3.77
C ILE A 61 9.03 -4.02 -5.21
N LEU A 62 9.07 -3.04 -6.12
CA LEU A 62 8.59 -3.22 -7.50
C LEU A 62 9.30 -4.34 -8.27
N PRO A 63 10.62 -4.57 -8.09
CA PRO A 63 11.29 -5.71 -8.74
C PRO A 63 10.68 -7.06 -8.37
N THR A 64 10.03 -7.20 -7.21
CA THR A 64 9.37 -8.45 -6.78
C THR A 64 8.11 -8.80 -7.59
N VAL A 65 7.67 -7.89 -8.44
CA VAL A 65 6.58 -8.07 -9.41
C VAL A 65 7.02 -7.76 -10.85
N GLY A 66 8.33 -7.74 -11.10
CA GLY A 66 8.90 -7.54 -12.43
C GLY A 66 8.83 -6.10 -12.95
N GLU A 67 8.74 -5.12 -12.06
CA GLU A 67 8.65 -3.70 -12.40
C GLU A 67 9.79 -2.89 -11.78
N ASN A 68 10.03 -1.69 -12.33
CA ASN A 68 10.99 -0.72 -11.80
C ASN A 68 10.30 0.63 -11.61
N TRP A 69 10.87 1.47 -10.73
CA TRP A 69 10.34 2.80 -10.42
C TRP A 69 10.81 3.87 -11.42
#